data_AF-X6NDC7-F1
#
_entry.id   AF-X6NDC7-F1
#
_cell.length_a   1.000
_cell.length_b   1.000
_cell.length_c   1.000
_cell.angle_alpha   90.00
_cell.angle_beta   90.00
_cell.angle_gamma   90.00
#
_symmetry.space_group_name_H-M   'P 1'
#
loop_
_entity.id
_entity.type
_entity.pdbx_description
1 polymer ?
#
loop_
_entity_poly.entity_id
_entity_poly.type
_entity_poly.pdbx_seq_one_letter_code
_entity_poly.pdbx_strand_id
1 'polypeptide(L)'
;MSVCLTQGDVVVAHLPTNITAIGLIRFIGIISGGGLTPYVGLETVEPIDHGHDGTINGQSYFSVQKGHGIHVELSKIIKKLTMEEVLLKLKEVIEMFKVISQSFEKSFEGITVNVFQWSSFNIKKQRQHRLAKQQKWHTKFTAKDIQD
;
A
#
# COMPACT_ATOMS: atom_id res chain seq x y z
N MET A 1 -13.70 -0.74 33.56
CA MET A 1 -13.26 -2.13 33.33
C MET A 1 -11.84 -2.06 32.78
N SER A 2 -10.88 -2.76 33.38
CA SER A 2 -9.52 -2.82 32.85
C SER A 2 -9.52 -3.66 31.58
N VAL A 3 -8.96 -3.13 30.49
CA VAL A 3 -8.84 -3.86 29.22
C VAL A 3 -7.61 -4.76 29.32
N CYS A 4 -7.79 -6.07 29.16
CA CYS A 4 -6.67 -7.00 29.06
C CYS A 4 -6.05 -6.90 27.66
N LEU A 5 -4.78 -6.51 27.61
CA LEU A 5 -4.00 -6.46 26.38
C LEU A 5 -3.18 -7.73 26.23
N THR A 6 -3.20 -8.31 25.03
CA THR A 6 -2.45 -9.53 24.67
C THR A 6 -1.68 -9.33 23.37
N GLN A 7 -0.60 -10.09 23.18
CA GLN A 7 0.07 -10.14 21.87
C GLN A 7 -0.93 -10.52 20.77
N GLY A 8 -0.85 -9.85 19.62
CA GLY A 8 -1.81 -9.98 18.52
C GLY A 8 -2.99 -9.01 18.58
N ASP A 9 -3.18 -8.27 19.68
CA ASP A 9 -4.17 -7.21 19.72
C ASP A 9 -3.76 -6.02 18.84
N VAL A 10 -4.73 -5.42 18.16
CA VAL A 10 -4.54 -4.13 17.50
C VAL A 10 -4.91 -3.03 18.47
N VAL A 11 -4.06 -2.01 18.60
CA VAL A 11 -4.26 -0.90 19.54
C VAL A 11 -3.98 0.44 18.87
N VAL A 12 -4.57 1.50 19.43
CA VAL A 12 -4.15 2.88 19.19
C VAL A 12 -3.23 3.29 20.33
N ALA A 13 -2.08 3.86 20.02
CA ALA A 13 -1.11 4.31 21.02
C ALA A 13 -0.61 5.73 20.72
N HIS A 14 -0.22 6.44 21.78
CA HIS A 14 0.56 7.68 21.67
C HIS A 14 2.03 7.34 21.47
N LEU A 15 2.59 7.78 20.34
CA LEU A 15 4.01 7.65 20.04
C LEU A 15 4.82 8.77 20.71
N PRO A 16 6.14 8.57 20.91
CA PRO A 16 7.03 9.58 21.49
C PRO A 16 7.06 10.91 20.73
N THR A 17 6.79 10.90 19.42
CA THR A 17 6.71 12.09 18.56
C THR A 17 5.40 12.88 18.74
N ASN A 18 4.61 12.58 19.77
CA ASN A 18 3.27 13.15 20.02
C ASN A 18 2.25 12.88 18.89
N ILE A 19 2.49 11.86 18.06
CA ILE A 19 1.58 11.37 17.03
C ILE A 19 0.82 10.16 17.58
N THR A 20 -0.43 9.96 17.16
CA THR A 20 -1.18 8.73 17.43
C THR A 20 -1.03 7.76 16.26
N ALA A 21 -0.77 6.50 16.58
CA ALA A 21 -0.65 5.46 15.56
C ALA A 21 -1.44 4.21 15.93
N ILE A 22 -1.82 3.47 14.90
CA ILE A 22 -2.40 2.13 15.03
C ILE A 22 -1.27 1.13 14.89
N GLY A 23 -1.21 0.17 15.82
CA GLY A 23 -0.20 -0.87 15.79
C GLY A 23 -0.70 -2.21 16.32
N LEU A 24 -0.05 -3.28 15.87
CA LEU A 24 -0.26 -4.65 16.34
C LEU A 24 0.71 -4.95 17.49
N ILE A 25 0.21 -5.45 18.61
CA ILE A 25 1.07 -5.84 19.74
C ILE A 25 1.91 -7.07 19.36
N ARG A 26 3.23 -6.90 19.36
CA ARG A 26 4.21 -7.98 19.16
C ARG A 26 4.93 -8.38 20.45
N PHE A 27 4.96 -7.51 21.46
CA PHE A 27 5.64 -7.77 22.72
C PHE A 27 4.93 -7.06 23.88
N ILE A 28 4.89 -7.70 25.05
CA ILE A 28 4.49 -7.09 26.32
C ILE A 28 5.48 -7.59 27.37
N GLY A 29 6.21 -6.68 28.01
CA GLY A 29 7.20 -7.07 29.02
C GLY A 29 8.22 -5.99 29.33
N ILE A 30 9.24 -6.37 30.10
CA ILE A 30 10.34 -5.49 30.49
C ILE A 30 11.41 -5.50 29.38
N ILE A 31 11.92 -4.32 29.04
CA ILE A 31 13.03 -4.16 28.09
C ILE A 31 14.34 -3.86 28.83
N SER A 32 15.46 -4.30 28.24
CA SER A 32 16.79 -4.04 28.77
C SER A 32 17.11 -2.55 28.69
N GLY A 33 17.45 -1.95 29.83
CA GLY A 33 17.66 -0.51 29.96
C GLY A 33 16.39 0.32 30.20
N GLY A 34 15.21 -0.30 30.21
CA GLY A 34 13.92 0.37 30.47
C GLY A 34 13.47 0.38 31.94
N GLY A 35 14.28 -0.12 32.86
CA GLY A 35 13.91 -0.24 34.28
C GLY A 35 12.91 -1.38 34.53
N LEU A 36 12.01 -1.19 35.50
CA LEU A 36 10.99 -2.17 35.89
C LEU A 36 9.60 -1.88 35.27
N THR A 37 9.49 -0.86 34.43
CA THR A 37 8.22 -0.50 33.80
C THR A 37 7.93 -1.46 32.62
N PRO A 38 6.69 -1.97 32.50
CA PRO A 38 6.31 -2.79 31.36
C PRO A 38 6.14 -1.92 30.11
N TYR A 39 6.76 -2.38 29.03
CA TYR A 39 6.62 -1.83 27.69
C TYR A 39 5.76 -2.73 26.82
N VAL A 40 5.15 -2.12 25.82
CA VAL A 40 4.43 -2.77 24.74
C VAL A 40 5.19 -2.50 23.45
N GLY A 41 5.63 -3.58 22.80
CA GLY A 41 6.20 -3.54 21.46
C GLY A 41 5.10 -3.60 20.41
N LEU A 42 5.05 -2.60 19.54
CA LEU A 42 4.08 -2.45 18.47
C LEU A 42 4.74 -2.58 17.11
N GLU A 43 4.04 -3.23 16.18
CA GLU A 43 4.27 -3.13 14.74
C GLU A 43 3.28 -2.15 14.13
N THR A 44 3.77 -1.05 13.56
CA THR A 44 2.95 -0.03 12.89
C THR A 44 2.79 -0.36 11.41
N VAL A 45 1.65 0.03 10.84
CA VAL A 45 1.38 -0.16 9.40
C VAL A 45 2.31 0.71 8.56
N GLU A 46 2.53 1.95 8.98
CA GLU A 46 3.45 2.88 8.34
C GLU A 46 4.79 2.91 9.09
N PRO A 47 5.91 3.11 8.37
CA PRO A 47 7.19 3.33 9.01
C PRO A 47 7.14 4.65 9.81
N ILE A 48 7.77 4.65 10.97
CA ILE A 48 7.82 5.79 11.87
C ILE A 48 9.26 6.25 12.11
N ASP A 49 9.40 7.54 12.43
CA ASP A 49 10.67 8.10 12.84
C ASP A 49 11.16 7.41 14.11
N HIS A 50 12.46 7.07 14.13
CA HIS A 50 13.09 6.29 15.20
C HIS A 50 12.51 4.88 15.41
N GLY A 51 11.74 4.37 14.45
CA GLY A 51 11.31 2.98 14.44
C GLY A 51 12.48 2.01 14.29
N HIS A 52 12.34 0.84 14.87
CA HIS A 52 13.32 -0.25 14.84
C HIS A 52 12.74 -1.49 14.15
N ASP A 53 13.55 -2.54 14.03
CA ASP A 53 13.16 -3.86 13.48
C ASP A 53 12.69 -4.85 14.58
N GLY A 54 12.65 -4.40 15.82
CA GLY A 54 12.28 -5.18 17.00
C GLY A 54 13.46 -5.53 17.91
N THR A 55 14.66 -5.08 17.51
CA THR A 55 15.88 -5.13 18.32
C THR A 55 16.13 -3.78 19.01
N ILE A 56 16.41 -3.81 20.32
CA ILE A 56 16.88 -2.64 21.09
C ILE A 56 18.19 -3.02 21.80
N ASN A 57 19.22 -2.19 21.66
CA ASN A 57 20.54 -2.38 22.31
C ASN A 57 21.15 -3.78 22.07
N GLY A 58 20.94 -4.35 20.88
CA GLY A 58 21.46 -5.68 20.52
C GLY A 58 20.62 -6.86 21.01
N GLN A 59 19.53 -6.63 21.76
CA GLN A 59 18.58 -7.67 22.17
C GLN A 59 17.32 -7.63 21.29
N SER A 60 16.96 -8.79 20.72
CA SER A 60 15.76 -8.96 19.91
C SER A 60 14.56 -9.30 20.80
N TYR A 61 13.50 -8.49 20.74
CA TYR A 61 12.24 -8.71 21.45
C TYR A 61 11.16 -9.29 20.54
N PHE A 62 11.15 -8.85 19.28
CA PHE A 62 10.29 -9.33 18.21
C PHE A 62 10.94 -9.01 16.85
N SER A 63 10.33 -9.43 15.75
CA SER A 63 10.86 -9.20 14.39
C SER A 63 9.81 -8.52 13.52
N VAL A 64 10.17 -7.38 12.94
CA VAL A 64 9.36 -6.58 12.00
C VAL A 64 10.23 -5.90 10.97
N GLN A 65 9.62 -5.30 9.95
CA GLN A 65 10.35 -4.47 9.00
C GLN A 65 11.00 -3.27 9.70
N LYS A 66 12.23 -2.93 9.30
CA LYS A 66 12.95 -1.78 9.86
C LYS A 66 12.12 -0.50 9.71
N GLY A 67 11.96 0.21 10.82
CA GLY A 67 11.15 1.43 10.88
C GLY A 67 9.70 1.20 11.29
N HIS A 68 9.24 -0.05 11.39
CA HIS A 68 7.86 -0.37 11.78
C HIS A 68 7.71 -0.80 13.24
N GLY A 69 8.81 -1.08 13.93
CA GLY A 69 8.79 -1.46 15.33
C GLY A 69 8.94 -0.27 16.26
N ILE A 70 8.17 -0.25 17.35
CA ILE A 70 8.37 0.69 18.45
C ILE A 70 8.01 0.07 19.80
N HIS A 71 8.72 0.47 20.85
CA HIS A 71 8.32 0.19 22.22
C HIS A 71 7.76 1.45 22.87
N VAL A 72 6.57 1.33 23.46
CA VAL A 72 5.93 2.39 24.24
C VAL A 72 5.56 1.86 25.62
N GLU A 73 5.46 2.73 26.62
CA GLU A 73 4.94 2.32 27.92
C GLU A 73 3.49 1.85 27.79
N LEU A 74 3.08 0.92 28.66
CA LEU A 74 1.69 0.47 28.74
C LEU A 74 0.72 1.65 28.94
N SER A 75 1.15 2.71 29.64
CA SER A 75 0.41 3.95 29.89
C SER A 75 0.07 4.73 28.61
N LYS A 76 0.78 4.48 27.51
CA LYS A 76 0.58 5.16 26.21
C LYS A 76 -0.42 4.45 25.31
N ILE A 77 -0.91 3.28 25.71
CA ILE A 77 -1.97 2.60 25.00
C ILE A 77 -3.30 3.31 25.28
N ILE A 78 -3.92 3.82 24.23
CA ILE A 78 -5.17 4.60 24.31
C ILE A 78 -6.36 3.64 24.35
N LYS A 79 -6.41 2.71 23.40
CA LYS A 79 -7.46 1.70 23.33
C LYS A 79 -7.07 0.49 22.50
N LYS A 80 -7.69 -0.65 22.82
CA LYS A 80 -7.74 -1.84 21.99
C LYS A 80 -8.80 -1.65 20.91
N LEU A 81 -8.43 -1.89 19.65
CA LEU A 81 -9.35 -1.90 18.53
C LEU A 81 -10.03 -3.26 18.44
N THR A 82 -11.36 -3.26 18.40
CA THR A 82 -12.13 -4.49 18.18
C THR A 82 -12.30 -4.74 16.68
N MET A 83 -12.57 -6.00 16.32
CA MET A 83 -12.89 -6.35 14.93
C MET A 83 -14.11 -5.59 14.40
N GLU A 84 -15.07 -5.27 15.27
CA GLU A 84 -16.25 -4.48 14.91
C GLU A 84 -15.87 -3.05 14.51
N GLU A 85 -15.02 -2.37 15.29
CA GLU A 85 -14.53 -1.03 14.97
C GLU A 85 -13.74 -1.01 13.67
N VAL A 86 -12.86 -2.01 13.46
CA VAL A 86 -12.08 -2.14 12.22
C VAL A 86 -13.00 -2.37 11.02
N LEU A 87 -13.97 -3.28 11.14
CA LEU A 87 -14.92 -3.59 10.08
C LEU A 87 -15.80 -2.38 9.73
N LEU A 88 -16.25 -1.62 10.73
CA LEU A 88 -17.01 -0.38 10.52
C LEU A 88 -16.19 0.63 9.72
N LYS A 89 -14.93 0.87 10.12
CA LYS A 89 -14.03 1.77 9.38
C LYS A 89 -13.74 1.29 7.96
N LEU A 90 -13.55 -0.01 7.76
CA LEU A 90 -13.35 -0.56 6.42
C LEU A 90 -14.59 -0.37 5.54
N LYS A 91 -15.80 -0.57 6.09
CA LYS A 91 -17.05 -0.30 5.37
C LYS A 91 -17.17 1.17 4.99
N GLU A 92 -16.86 2.10 5.89
CA GLU A 92 -16.86 3.54 5.62
C GLU A 92 -15.89 3.91 4.48
N VAL A 93 -14.67 3.35 4.51
CA VAL A 93 -13.67 3.57 3.46
C VAL A 93 -14.14 3.02 2.12
N ILE A 94 -14.73 1.82 2.09
CA ILE A 94 -15.29 1.22 0.86
C ILE A 94 -16.42 2.10 0.30
N GLU A 95 -17.33 2.58 1.14
CA GLU A 95 -18.41 3.47 0.70
C GLU A 95 -17.87 4.81 0.19
N MET A 96 -16.84 5.37 0.83
CA MET A 96 -16.15 6.56 0.34
C MET A 96 -15.54 6.35 -1.05
N PHE A 97 -14.88 5.22 -1.28
CA PHE A 97 -14.32 4.90 -2.60
C PHE A 97 -15.41 4.69 -3.65
N LYS A 98 -16.57 4.12 -3.31
CA LYS A 98 -17.70 3.99 -4.26
C LYS A 98 -18.20 5.35 -4.75
N VAL A 99 -18.29 6.34 -3.86
CA VAL A 99 -18.69 7.71 -4.23
C VAL A 99 -17.70 8.34 -5.22
N ILE A 100 -16.40 8.11 -5.00
CA ILE A 100 -15.35 8.59 -5.89
C ILE A 100 -15.44 7.89 -7.25
N SER A 101 -15.59 6.56 -7.29
CA SER A 101 -15.70 5.78 -8.53
C SER A 101 -16.91 6.19 -9.38
N GLN A 102 -18.07 6.42 -8.77
CA GLN A 102 -19.27 6.89 -9.47
C GLN A 102 -19.10 8.31 -10.06
N SER A 103 -18.29 9.16 -9.42
CA SER A 103 -17.98 10.50 -9.95
C SER A 103 -16.98 10.44 -11.11
N PHE A 104 -16.04 9.48 -11.07
CA PHE A 104 -15.14 9.19 -12.18
C PHE A 104 -15.86 8.60 -13.40
N GLU A 105 -16.84 7.71 -13.19
CA GLU A 105 -17.64 7.12 -14.28
C GLU A 105 -18.47 8.18 -15.02
N LYS A 106 -19.14 9.08 -14.29
CA LYS A 106 -19.89 10.21 -14.89
C LYS A 106 -18.99 11.18 -15.66
N SER A 107 -17.73 11.32 -15.26
CA SER A 107 -16.73 12.13 -15.99
C SER A 107 -16.23 11.44 -17.26
N PHE A 108 -16.32 10.11 -17.32
CA PHE A 108 -15.93 9.31 -18.49
C PHE A 108 -17.01 9.23 -19.57
N GLU A 109 -18.30 9.41 -19.25
CA GLU A 109 -19.37 9.49 -20.27
C GLU A 109 -19.20 10.67 -21.24
N GLY A 110 -18.36 11.67 -20.92
CA GLY A 110 -17.94 12.73 -21.84
C GLY A 110 -16.65 12.45 -22.64
N ILE A 111 -15.88 11.41 -22.29
CA ILE A 111 -14.53 11.13 -22.85
C ILE A 111 -14.51 9.82 -23.66
N THR A 112 -15.46 8.90 -23.45
CA THR A 112 -15.49 7.58 -24.11
C THR A 112 -15.69 7.61 -25.62
N VAL A 113 -16.20 8.70 -26.22
CA VAL A 113 -16.31 8.75 -27.69
C VAL A 113 -14.95 8.99 -28.35
N ASN A 114 -13.95 9.54 -27.66
CA ASN A 114 -12.67 9.87 -28.29
C ASN A 114 -11.57 8.81 -28.10
N VAL A 115 -11.46 8.17 -26.94
CA VAL A 115 -10.33 7.24 -26.68
C VAL A 115 -10.48 5.92 -27.45
N PHE A 116 -11.70 5.39 -27.61
CA PHE A 116 -11.93 4.14 -28.33
C PHE A 116 -11.85 4.31 -29.86
N GLN A 117 -12.17 5.51 -30.35
CA GLN A 117 -12.03 5.85 -31.76
C GLN A 117 -10.55 6.14 -32.10
N TRP A 118 -9.79 6.75 -31.19
CA TRP A 118 -8.36 7.03 -31.39
C TRP A 118 -7.49 5.76 -31.34
N SER A 119 -7.79 4.82 -30.44
CA SER A 119 -7.11 3.52 -30.41
C SER A 119 -7.38 2.72 -31.69
N SER A 120 -8.63 2.68 -32.15
CA SER A 120 -9.03 2.04 -33.40
C SER A 120 -8.42 2.70 -34.64
N PHE A 121 -8.26 4.02 -34.64
CA PHE A 121 -7.65 4.77 -35.73
C PHE A 121 -6.12 4.58 -35.78
N ASN A 122 -5.43 4.60 -34.63
CA ASN A 122 -3.98 4.39 -34.57
C ASN A 122 -3.59 2.94 -34.93
N ILE A 123 -4.39 1.95 -34.52
CA ILE A 123 -4.16 0.54 -34.87
C ILE A 123 -4.33 0.31 -36.38
N LYS A 124 -5.33 0.93 -37.02
CA LYS A 124 -5.53 0.84 -38.48
C LYS A 124 -4.43 1.55 -39.27
N LYS A 125 -3.98 2.73 -38.81
CA LYS A 125 -2.90 3.50 -39.45
C LYS A 125 -1.55 2.77 -39.39
N GLN A 126 -1.22 2.13 -38.27
CA GLN A 126 -0.01 1.31 -38.14
C GLN A 126 -0.06 0.03 -39.00
N ARG A 127 -1.24 -0.59 -39.15
CA ARG A 127 -1.40 -1.78 -39.99
C ARG A 127 -1.28 -1.47 -41.49
N GLN A 128 -1.82 -0.35 -41.95
CA GLN A 128 -1.64 0.09 -43.34
C GLN A 128 -0.18 0.50 -43.64
N HIS A 129 0.50 1.16 -42.70
CA HIS A 129 1.92 1.52 -42.88
C HIS A 129 2.83 0.27 -42.91
N ARG A 130 2.48 -0.80 -42.17
CA ARG A 130 3.20 -2.10 -42.24
C ARG A 130 2.93 -2.86 -43.54
N LEU A 131 1.70 -2.88 -44.03
CA LEU A 131 1.34 -3.53 -45.30
C LEU A 131 1.94 -2.81 -46.51
N ALA A 132 1.95 -1.47 -46.51
CA ALA A 132 2.62 -0.68 -47.56
C ALA A 132 4.14 -0.87 -47.56
N LYS A 133 4.76 -1.08 -46.38
CA LYS A 133 6.20 -1.38 -46.25
C LYS A 133 6.52 -2.80 -46.72
N GLN A 134 5.65 -3.78 -46.48
CA GLN A 134 5.79 -5.15 -46.99
C GLN A 134 5.58 -5.22 -48.51
N GLN A 135 4.58 -4.52 -49.07
CA GLN A 135 4.37 -4.46 -50.53
C GLN A 135 5.53 -3.76 -51.26
N LYS A 136 6.13 -2.71 -50.68
CA LYS A 136 7.37 -2.09 -51.20
C LYS A 136 8.61 -2.99 -51.08
N TRP A 137 8.66 -3.91 -50.11
CA TRP A 137 9.75 -4.89 -49.99
C TRP A 137 9.64 -5.99 -51.04
N HIS A 138 8.43 -6.48 -51.33
CA HIS A 138 8.23 -7.51 -52.36
C HIS A 138 8.42 -7.00 -53.80
N THR A 139 8.05 -5.75 -54.11
CA THR A 139 8.33 -5.15 -55.45
C THR A 139 9.78 -4.78 -55.68
N LYS A 140 10.59 -4.63 -54.63
CA LYS A 140 12.05 -4.44 -54.74
C LYS A 140 12.83 -5.73 -54.93
N PHE A 141 12.29 -6.87 -54.51
CA PHE A 141 12.94 -8.18 -54.67
C PHE A 141 12.68 -8.82 -56.04
N THR A 142 11.53 -8.55 -56.70
CA THR A 142 11.28 -9.04 -58.06
C THR A 142 11.91 -8.21 -59.18
N ALA A 143 12.39 -7.00 -58.89
CA ALA A 143 13.02 -6.12 -59.88
C ALA A 143 14.56 -6.26 -59.92
N LYS A 144 15.16 -7.09 -59.05
CA LYS A 144 16.62 -7.25 -58.97
C LYS A 144 17.15 -8.60 -59.49
N ASP A 145 16.27 -9.48 -59.96
CA ASP A 145 16.63 -10.78 -60.55
C ASP A 145 16.31 -10.88 -62.07
N ILE A 146 16.22 -9.73 -62.76
CA ILE A 146 16.27 -9.65 -64.24
C ILE A 146 17.26 -8.54 -64.62
N GLN A 147 18.53 -8.78 -64.32
CA GLN A 147 19.72 -8.24 -64.98
C GLN A 147 20.93 -8.85 -64.28
N ASP A 148 21.17 -10.14 -64.56
CA ASP A 148 22.40 -10.67 -65.18
C ASP A 148 22.32 -12.20 -65.25
#